data_AF-A0A817U7G8-F1
#
_entry.id   AF-A0A817U7G8-F1
#
_cell.length_a   1.000
_cell.length_b   1.000
_cell.length_c   1.000
_cell.angle_alpha   90.00
_cell.angle_beta   90.00
_cell.angle_gamma   90.00
#
_symmetry.space_group_name_H-M   'P 1'
#
loop_
_entity.id
_entity.type
_entity.pdbx_description
1 polymer ?
#
loop_
_entity_poly.entity_id
_entity_poly.type
_entity_poly.pdbx_seq_one_letter_code
_entity_poly.pdbx_strand_id
1 'polypeptide(L)'
;MFLQLILYFTSENPPFFTERWTLLRSKFAKKKYWREYEIRTYYKKFHFKHLTGSTADTFLEYVQRNLPEGIMMIVERIRLESFRENLVPPSSSKTTTTTTEKNFEQQIS
;
A
#
# COMPACT_ATOMS: atom_id res chain seq x y z
N MET A 1 17.01 -5.35 -19.93
CA MET A 1 15.59 -5.30 -19.50
C MET A 1 15.36 -5.88 -18.10
N PHE A 2 15.88 -7.08 -17.76
CA PHE A 2 15.72 -7.67 -16.41
C PHE A 2 16.36 -6.86 -15.26
N LEU A 3 17.43 -6.12 -15.53
CA LEU A 3 18.08 -5.28 -14.52
C LEU A 3 17.26 -4.03 -14.13
N GLN A 4 16.35 -3.55 -15.00
CA GLN A 4 15.57 -2.35 -14.69
C GLN A 4 14.52 -2.63 -13.61
N LEU A 5 13.96 -3.84 -13.58
CA LEU A 5 12.92 -4.24 -12.62
C LEU A 5 13.46 -4.27 -11.17
N ILE A 6 14.74 -4.63 -11.00
CA ILE A 6 15.38 -4.77 -9.68
C ILE A 6 15.46 -3.43 -8.95
N LEU A 7 15.55 -2.29 -9.65
CA LEU A 7 15.59 -0.97 -9.02
C LEU A 7 14.23 -0.50 -8.47
N TYR A 8 13.12 -1.07 -8.95
CA TYR A 8 11.78 -0.61 -8.58
C TYR A 8 11.05 -1.53 -7.60
N PHE A 9 11.57 -2.74 -7.35
CA PHE A 9 10.98 -3.72 -6.47
C PHE A 9 11.97 -4.12 -5.37
N THR A 10 11.56 -3.98 -4.11
CA THR A 10 12.36 -4.40 -2.95
C THR A 10 11.53 -5.35 -2.09
N SER A 11 12.08 -6.51 -1.77
CA SER A 11 11.47 -7.50 -0.87
C SER A 11 12.20 -7.48 0.46
N GLU A 12 11.45 -7.36 1.55
CA GLU A 12 11.95 -7.42 2.91
C GLU A 12 11.26 -8.56 3.66
N ASN A 13 12.02 -9.24 4.52
CA ASN A 13 11.51 -10.28 5.41
C ASN A 13 11.58 -9.77 6.85
N PRO A 14 10.56 -9.03 7.32
CA PRO A 14 10.53 -8.55 8.69
C PRO A 14 10.45 -9.72 9.68
N PRO A 15 10.75 -9.49 10.97
CA PRO A 15 10.65 -10.53 11.98
C PRO A 15 9.23 -11.07 12.08
N PHE A 16 9.11 -12.39 12.25
CA PHE A 16 7.83 -13.05 12.43
C PHE A 16 7.30 -12.82 13.85
N PHE A 17 5.99 -12.79 13.99
CA PHE A 17 5.33 -12.66 15.28
C PHE A 17 4.99 -14.05 15.83
N THR A 18 5.18 -14.24 17.14
CA THR A 18 4.90 -15.51 17.81
C THR A 18 3.99 -15.24 18.99
N GLU A 19 2.84 -15.89 18.99
CA GLU A 19 1.91 -15.88 20.11
C GLU A 19 1.87 -17.25 20.77
N ARG A 20 1.94 -17.28 22.11
CA ARG A 20 1.92 -18.53 22.88
C ARG A 20 0.76 -18.53 23.86
N TRP A 21 -0.03 -19.59 23.81
CA TRP A 21 -1.14 -19.80 24.74
C TRP A 21 -0.86 -21.04 25.57
N THR A 22 -0.95 -20.88 26.89
CA THR A 22 -0.81 -21.98 27.83
C THR A 22 -2.19 -22.41 28.31
N LEU A 23 -2.49 -23.69 28.14
CA LEU A 23 -3.77 -24.28 28.54
C LEU A 23 -3.50 -25.46 29.46
N LEU A 24 -4.43 -25.69 30.40
CA LEU A 24 -4.41 -26.91 31.19
C LEU A 24 -4.63 -28.12 30.27
N ARG A 25 -3.90 -29.20 30.52
CA ARG A 25 -4.05 -30.44 29.75
C ARG A 25 -5.40 -31.13 30.00
N SER A 26 -5.96 -30.93 31.19
CA SER A 26 -7.20 -31.56 31.67
C SER A 26 -8.30 -30.53 31.82
N LYS A 27 -9.55 -30.93 31.56
CA LYS A 27 -10.74 -30.09 31.77
C LYS A 27 -10.96 -29.74 33.25
N PHE A 28 -10.58 -30.62 34.18
CA PHE A 28 -10.78 -30.40 35.62
C PHE A 28 -9.49 -30.57 36.43
N ALA A 29 -9.25 -29.61 37.35
CA ALA A 29 -8.36 -29.61 38.51
C ALA A 29 -7.02 -30.37 38.41
N LYS A 30 -6.22 -30.13 37.36
CA LYS A 30 -4.83 -30.62 37.31
C LYS A 30 -3.87 -29.52 36.84
N LYS A 31 -3.44 -28.64 37.77
CA LYS A 31 -2.56 -27.48 37.49
C LYS A 31 -1.14 -27.85 37.04
N LYS A 32 -0.61 -28.98 37.51
CA LYS A 32 0.79 -29.42 37.23
C LYS A 32 1.05 -29.68 35.73
N TYR A 33 0.03 -30.09 34.98
CA TYR A 33 0.18 -30.47 33.57
C TYR A 33 -0.48 -29.41 32.68
N TRP A 34 0.33 -28.59 32.04
CA TRP A 34 -0.11 -27.67 31.00
C TRP A 34 0.40 -28.10 29.63
N ARG A 35 -0.21 -27.55 28.59
CA ARG A 35 0.26 -27.58 27.20
C ARG A 35 0.45 -26.14 26.74
N GLU A 36 1.47 -25.93 25.94
CA GLU A 36 1.74 -24.67 25.28
C GLU A 36 1.44 -24.85 23.79
N TYR A 37 0.62 -23.97 23.25
CA TYR A 37 0.36 -23.86 21.82
C TYR A 37 1.04 -22.61 21.31
N GLU A 38 1.62 -22.70 20.12
CA GLU A 38 2.35 -21.61 19.49
C GLU A 38 1.71 -21.31 18.12
N ILE A 39 1.39 -20.05 17.90
CA ILE A 39 0.94 -19.52 16.61
C ILE A 39 2.06 -18.63 16.08
N ARG A 40 2.56 -18.96 14.90
CA ARG A 40 3.63 -18.20 14.22
C ARG A 40 3.07 -17.50 12.99
N THR A 41 3.18 -16.18 12.97
CA THR A 41 2.76 -15.34 11.84
C THR A 41 4.00 -14.82 11.13
N TYR A 42 4.26 -15.38 9.95
CA TYR A 42 5.35 -14.93 9.08
C TYR A 42 4.86 -13.79 8.18
N TYR A 43 5.69 -12.76 8.04
CA TYR A 43 5.39 -11.58 7.23
C TYR A 43 6.39 -11.48 6.09
N LYS A 44 5.89 -11.02 4.94
CA LYS A 44 6.73 -10.66 3.80
C LYS A 44 6.27 -9.32 3.25
N LYS A 45 7.18 -8.37 3.15
CA LYS A 45 6.87 -7.01 2.71
C LYS A 45 7.44 -6.77 1.33
N PHE A 46 6.60 -6.28 0.43
CA PHE A 46 6.94 -5.97 -0.94
C PHE A 46 6.77 -4.47 -1.17
N HIS A 47 7.86 -3.81 -1.57
CA HIS A 47 7.88 -2.40 -1.91
C HIS A 47 7.94 -2.24 -3.43
N PHE A 48 6.93 -1.57 -3.98
CA PHE A 48 6.89 -1.19 -5.38
C PHE A 48 7.05 0.32 -5.50
N LYS A 49 7.98 0.78 -6.32
CA LYS A 49 8.22 2.21 -6.59
C LYS A 49 7.72 2.57 -7.99
N HIS A 50 7.19 3.79 -8.15
CA HIS A 50 6.77 4.36 -9.44
C HIS A 50 5.68 3.56 -10.18
N LEU A 51 4.59 3.23 -9.48
CA LEU A 51 3.41 2.64 -10.11
C LEU A 51 2.38 3.71 -10.47
N THR A 52 1.69 3.51 -11.60
CA THR A 52 0.46 4.25 -11.92
C THR A 52 -0.75 3.55 -11.31
N GLY A 53 -1.87 4.26 -11.15
CA GLY A 53 -3.08 3.70 -10.54
C GLY A 53 -3.61 2.47 -11.30
N SER A 54 -3.73 2.57 -12.63
CA SER A 54 -4.24 1.48 -13.45
C SER A 54 -3.33 0.24 -13.44
N THR A 55 -2.01 0.44 -13.44
CA THR A 55 -1.05 -0.68 -13.32
C THR A 55 -1.16 -1.36 -11.96
N ALA A 56 -1.29 -0.60 -10.88
CA ALA A 56 -1.44 -1.14 -9.53
C ALA A 56 -2.74 -1.94 -9.38
N ASP A 57 -3.85 -1.45 -9.92
CA ASP A 57 -5.14 -2.16 -9.84
C ASP A 57 -5.12 -3.46 -10.64
N THR A 58 -4.57 -3.44 -11.87
CA THR A 58 -4.43 -4.66 -12.69
C THR A 58 -3.52 -5.70 -12.02
N PHE A 59 -2.41 -5.24 -11.43
CA PHE A 59 -1.49 -6.12 -10.71
C PHE A 59 -2.16 -6.75 -9.48
N LEU A 60 -2.87 -5.96 -8.69
CA LEU A 60 -3.55 -6.44 -7.49
C LEU A 60 -4.68 -7.39 -7.83
N GLU A 61 -5.40 -7.17 -8.94
CA GLU A 61 -6.41 -8.12 -9.41
C GLU A 61 -5.80 -9.52 -9.59
N TYR A 62 -4.66 -9.61 -10.28
CA TYR A 62 -4.00 -10.90 -10.49
C TYR A 62 -3.51 -11.52 -9.19
N VAL A 63 -2.84 -10.74 -8.32
CA VAL A 63 -2.28 -11.26 -7.06
C VAL A 63 -3.38 -11.73 -6.11
N GLN A 64 -4.46 -10.96 -5.98
CA GLN A 64 -5.59 -11.31 -5.10
C GLN A 64 -6.31 -12.57 -5.57
N ARG A 65 -6.45 -12.77 -6.89
CA ARG A 65 -7.06 -13.99 -7.45
C ARG A 65 -6.24 -15.25 -7.19
N ASN A 66 -4.92 -15.12 -6.98
CA ASN A 66 -4.00 -16.24 -6.77
C ASN A 66 -3.52 -16.36 -5.31
N LEU A 67 -4.17 -15.67 -4.36
CA LEU A 67 -3.77 -15.73 -2.96
C LEU A 67 -4.24 -17.07 -2.35
N PRO A 68 -3.33 -17.89 -1.78
CA PRO A 68 -3.70 -19.18 -1.23
C PRO A 68 -4.40 -19.04 0.13
N GLU A 69 -5.11 -20.09 0.53
CA GLU A 69 -5.81 -20.15 1.81
C GLU A 69 -4.84 -20.02 3.00
N GLY A 70 -5.26 -19.30 4.04
CA GLY A 70 -4.44 -19.07 5.23
C GLY A 70 -3.39 -17.96 5.07
N ILE A 71 -3.34 -17.25 3.93
CA ILE A 71 -2.56 -16.02 3.76
C ILE A 71 -3.47 -14.80 3.74
N MET A 72 -3.11 -13.77 4.51
CA MET A 72 -3.73 -12.46 4.46
C MET A 72 -2.80 -11.47 3.77
N MET A 73 -3.34 -10.69 2.84
CA MET A 73 -2.62 -9.59 2.18
C MET A 73 -3.16 -8.24 2.63
N ILE A 74 -2.27 -7.36 3.08
CA ILE A 74 -2.57 -5.95 3.38
C ILE A 74 -1.89 -5.10 2.31
N VAL A 75 -2.63 -4.19 1.71
CA VAL A 75 -2.13 -3.31 0.64
C VAL A 75 -2.15 -1.87 1.13
N GLU A 76 -0.98 -1.26 1.20
CA GLU A 76 -0.82 0.16 1.50
C GLU A 76 -0.55 0.93 0.21
N ARG A 77 -1.41 1.89 -0.14
CA ARG A 77 -1.29 2.71 -1.35
C ARG A 77 -0.91 4.13 -0.96
N ILE A 78 0.26 4.57 -1.40
CA ILE A 78 0.73 5.94 -1.23
C ILE A 78 0.47 6.69 -2.54
N ARG A 79 -0.42 7.69 -2.51
CA ARG A 79 -0.69 8.54 -3.68
C ARG A 79 0.28 9.72 -3.67
N LEU A 80 0.89 9.99 -4.82
CA LEU A 80 1.63 11.22 -5.06
C LEU A 80 0.63 12.30 -5.46
N GLU A 81 0.55 13.38 -4.69
CA GLU A 81 -0.26 14.56 -4.99
C GLU A 81 0.65 15.74 -5.29
N SER A 82 0.21 16.63 -6.18
CA SER A 82 0.87 17.92 -6.38
C SER A 82 0.76 18.77 -5.12
N PHE A 83 1.64 19.74 -4.98
CA PHE A 83 1.53 20.71 -3.90
C PHE A 83 0.18 21.43 -3.97
N ARG A 84 -0.44 21.66 -2.81
CA ARG A 84 -1.77 22.28 -2.73
C ARG A 84 -1.68 23.77 -3.02
N GLU A 85 -2.53 24.25 -3.93
CA GLU A 85 -2.54 25.65 -4.41
C GLU A 85 -2.73 26.65 -3.26
N ASN A 86 -3.59 26.33 -2.30
CA ASN A 86 -3.94 27.22 -1.18
C ASN A 86 -2.83 27.39 -0.13
N LEU A 87 -1.73 26.64 -0.24
CA LEU A 87 -0.57 26.75 0.65
C LEU A 87 0.59 27.50 -0.02
N VAL A 88 0.42 27.91 -1.28
CA VAL A 88 1.41 28.69 -2.00
C VAL A 88 1.38 30.12 -1.47
N PRO A 89 2.49 30.66 -0.94
CA PRO A 89 2.52 32.03 -0.46
C PRO A 89 2.23 32.99 -1.62
N PRO A 90 1.44 34.06 -1.39
CA PRO A 90 0.96 34.95 -2.44
C PRO A 90 2.10 35.63 -3.22
N SER A 91 3.30 35.69 -2.64
CA SER A 91 4.51 36.27 -3.26
C SER A 91 5.09 35.46 -4.44
N SER A 92 4.59 34.23 -4.69
CA SER A 92 5.10 33.36 -5.76
C SER A 92 4.12 33.12 -6.92
N SER A 93 2.95 33.77 -6.90
CA SER A 93 1.96 33.71 -8.00
C SER A 93 2.44 34.47 -9.25
N LYS A 94 3.31 33.86 -10.04
CA LYS A 94 3.57 34.33 -11.42
C LYS A 94 2.49 33.76 -12.33
N THR A 95 1.51 34.61 -12.66
CA THR A 95 0.61 34.63 -13.84
C THR A 95 0.59 33.36 -14.71
N THR A 96 -0.44 32.51 -14.57
CA THR A 96 -0.81 31.54 -15.63
C THR A 96 -2.32 31.25 -15.63
N THR A 97 -3.10 32.26 -16.01
CA THR A 97 -4.48 32.21 -16.59
C THR A 97 -4.69 33.66 -17.06
N THR A 98 -4.80 34.02 -18.34
CA THR A 98 -5.89 33.66 -19.25
C THR A 98 -5.43 33.79 -20.72
N THR A 99 -5.24 32.69 -21.44
CA THR A 99 -5.28 32.65 -22.92
C THR A 99 -6.54 31.86 -23.33
N THR A 100 -7.70 32.34 -22.90
CA THR A 100 -9.03 31.89 -23.36
C THR A 100 -10.04 33.04 -23.22
N GLU A 101 -9.72 34.25 -23.70
CA GLU A 101 -10.70 35.35 -23.75
C GLU A 101 -10.76 36.05 -25.13
N LYS A 102 -10.06 35.56 -26.16
CA LYS A 102 -10.05 36.20 -27.49
C LYS A 102 -11.01 35.61 -28.54
N ASN A 103 -11.91 34.68 -28.17
CA ASN A 103 -12.78 33.99 -29.14
C ASN A 103 -14.29 34.23 -28.99
N PHE A 104 -14.74 35.28 -28.29
CA PHE A 104 -16.17 35.65 -28.23
C PHE A 104 -16.54 36.97 -28.91
N GLU A 105 -15.57 37.79 -29.34
CA GLU A 105 -15.81 39.10 -29.97
C GLU A 105 -15.77 39.07 -31.52
N GLN A 106 -15.85 37.90 -32.16
CA GLN A 106 -15.95 37.78 -33.64
C GLN A 106 -17.29 37.19 -34.13
N GLN A 107 -18.28 37.09 -33.25
CA GLN A 107 -19.66 36.76 -33.64
C GLN A 107 -20.58 37.87 -33.13
N ILE A 108 -20.56 39.03 -33.78
CA ILE A 108 -21.66 39.97 -34.04
C ILE A 108 -21.05 41.11 -34.87
N SER A 109 -21.03 40.94 -36.19
CA SER A 109 -21.29 41.92 -37.26
C SER A 109 -21.20 41.23 -38.61
#